data_AF-A0A354HUY4-F1
#
_entry.id   AF-A0A354HUY4-F1
#
_cell.length_a   1.000
_cell.length_b   1.000
_cell.length_c   1.000
_cell.angle_alpha   90.00
_cell.angle_beta   90.00
_cell.angle_gamma   90.00
#
_symmetry.space_group_name_H-M   'P 1'
#
loop_
_entity.id
_entity.type
_entity.pdbx_description
1 polymer ?
#
loop_
_entity_poly.entity_id
_entity_poly.type
_entity_poly.pdbx_seq_one_letter_code
_entity_poly.pdbx_strand_id
1 'polypeptide(L)' 'LFDGVDGRQVISALKVGAKMAEEFNFQYIVTMNEDDAFKETIEGFNLENYILPVVLTDSTEDGGLFGIRF' A
#
# COMPACT_ATOMS: atom_id res chain seq x y z
N LEU A 1 -0.58 -0.84 23.72
CA LEU A 1 -1.21 -1.68 22.69
C LEU A 1 -1.68 -0.71 21.62
N PHE A 2 -1.02 -0.64 20.48
CA PHE A 2 -1.58 0.10 19.35
C PHE A 2 -2.72 -0.76 18.84
N ASP A 3 -3.94 -0.22 18.83
CA ASP A 3 -5.06 -0.89 18.20
C ASP A 3 -4.85 -0.75 16.68
N GLY A 4 -4.92 -1.86 15.96
CA GLY A 4 -4.74 -1.86 14.51
C GLY A 4 -5.77 -0.95 13.87
N VAL A 5 -5.40 -0.26 12.78
CA VAL A 5 -6.40 0.48 12.01
C VAL A 5 -7.20 -0.55 11.24
N ASP A 6 -8.53 -0.54 11.39
CA ASP A 6 -9.45 -1.41 10.65
C ASP A 6 -9.11 -1.39 9.14
N GLY A 7 -8.91 -2.56 8.53
CA GLY A 7 -8.54 -2.71 7.12
C GLY A 7 -9.48 -1.96 6.16
N ARG A 8 -10.75 -1.76 6.55
CA ARG A 8 -11.73 -0.97 5.77
C ARG A 8 -11.38 0.51 5.73
N GLN A 9 -10.81 1.05 6.81
CA GLN A 9 -10.31 2.41 6.85
C GLN A 9 -9.05 2.54 6.00
N VAL A 10 -8.17 1.53 6.03
CA VAL A 10 -6.95 1.49 5.21
C VAL A 10 -7.30 1.50 3.71
N ILE A 11 -8.15 0.57 3.25
CA ILE A 11 -8.53 0.50 1.83
C ILE A 11 -9.27 1.76 1.35
N SER A 12 -10.09 2.37 2.22
CA SER A 12 -10.77 3.65 1.93
C SER A 12 -9.77 4.79 1.74
N ALA A 13 -8.76 4.90 2.61
CA ALA A 13 -7.70 5.90 2.48
C ALA A 13 -6.86 5.68 1.20
N LEU A 14 -6.54 4.43 0.86
CA LEU A 14 -5.83 4.10 -0.38
C LEU A 14 -6.62 4.45 -1.63
N LYS A 15 -7.94 4.24 -1.65
CA LYS A 15 -8.82 4.68 -2.74
C LYS A 15 -8.80 6.19 -2.93
N VAL A 16 -8.84 6.96 -1.84
CA VAL A 16 -8.71 8.42 -1.89
C VAL A 16 -7.33 8.82 -2.41
N GLY A 17 -6.26 8.21 -1.91
CA GLY A 17 -4.89 8.45 -2.36
C GLY A 17 -4.72 8.23 -3.87
N ALA A 18 -5.21 7.09 -4.38
CA ALA A 18 -5.19 6.79 -5.81
C ALA A 18 -5.94 7.84 -6.65
N LYS A 19 -7.15 8.22 -6.22
CA LYS A 19 -7.93 9.27 -6.89
C LYS A 19 -7.18 10.61 -6.93
N MET A 20 -6.60 11.03 -5.81
CA MET A 20 -5.87 12.31 -5.73
C MET A 20 -4.60 12.28 -6.58
N ALA A 21 -3.86 11.17 -6.57
CA ALA A 21 -2.66 10.98 -7.39
C ALA A 21 -2.97 11.14 -8.88
N GLU A 22 -4.08 10.56 -9.34
CA GLU A 22 -4.59 10.71 -10.71
C GLU A 22 -5.04 12.16 -11.00
N GLU A 23 -5.86 12.75 -10.11
CA GLU A 23 -6.43 14.09 -10.30
C GLU A 23 -5.38 15.20 -10.36
N PHE A 24 -4.32 15.10 -9.55
CA PHE A 24 -3.29 16.14 -9.43
C PHE A 24 -1.96 15.74 -10.08
N ASN A 25 -1.90 14.62 -10.80
CA ASN A 25 -0.71 14.15 -11.53
C ASN A 25 0.56 14.07 -10.66
N PHE A 26 0.47 13.37 -9.53
CA PHE A 26 1.62 13.08 -8.66
C PHE A 26 1.70 11.61 -8.29
N GLN A 27 2.87 11.18 -7.83
CA GLN A 27 3.07 9.82 -7.32
C GLN A 27 2.84 9.78 -5.81
N TYR A 28 1.94 8.90 -5.36
CA TYR A 28 1.70 8.61 -3.95
C TYR A 28 2.14 7.18 -3.65
N ILE A 29 3.26 7.03 -2.92
CA ILE A 29 3.83 5.73 -2.56
C ILE A 29 3.51 5.44 -1.10
N VAL A 30 2.92 4.28 -0.85
CA VAL A 30 2.60 3.80 0.50
C VAL A 30 3.39 2.53 0.78
N THR A 31 4.07 2.50 1.92
CA THR A 31 4.72 1.28 2.46
C THR A 31 3.92 0.81 3.67
N MET A 32 3.53 -0.46 3.67
CA MET A 32 2.75 -1.07 4.76
C MET A 32 3.43 -2.36 5.21
N ASN A 33 3.36 -2.63 6.51
CA ASN A 33 3.81 -3.88 7.14
C ASN A 33 2.60 -4.66 7.71
N GLU A 34 1.49 -4.65 6.97
CA GLU A 34 0.19 -5.19 7.40
C GLU A 34 -0.53 -5.77 6.17
N ASP A 35 -1.27 -6.86 6.36
CA ASP A 35 -2.01 -7.56 5.31
C ASP A 35 -3.55 -7.38 5.39
N ASP A 36 -4.08 -6.76 6.44
CA ASP A 36 -5.53 -6.65 6.67
C ASP A 36 -6.27 -5.86 5.57
N ALA A 37 -5.64 -4.86 4.96
CA ALA A 37 -6.25 -4.10 3.87
C ALA A 37 -6.53 -4.96 2.62
N PHE A 38 -5.77 -6.04 2.40
CA PHE A 38 -5.99 -6.98 1.29
C PHE A 38 -7.14 -7.95 1.54
N LYS A 39 -7.62 -8.05 2.79
CA LYS A 39 -8.77 -8.89 3.16
C LYS A 39 -10.09 -8.16 2.93
N GLU A 40 -10.04 -6.85 2.70
CA GLU A 40 -11.19 -5.99 2.51
C GLU A 40 -11.44 -5.69 1.03
N THR A 41 -12.70 -5.37 0.69
CA THR A 41 -13.09 -5.01 -0.67
C THR A 41 -13.95 -3.76 -0.66
N ILE A 42 -13.78 -2.93 -1.69
CA ILE A 42 -14.59 -1.74 -1.90
C ILE A 42 -14.94 -1.63 -3.39
N GLU A 43 -16.18 -1.24 -3.67
CA GLU A 43 -16.67 -1.18 -5.04
C GLU A 43 -15.83 -0.21 -5.89
N GLY A 44 -15.47 -0.67 -7.09
CA GLY A 44 -14.71 0.11 -8.08
C GLY A 44 -13.24 0.37 -7.72
N PHE A 45 -12.69 -0.30 -6.72
CA PHE A 45 -11.27 -0.17 -6.37
C PHE A 45 -10.69 -1.53 -5.94
N ASN A 46 -9.82 -2.08 -6.79
CA ASN A 46 -9.05 -3.30 -6.50
C ASN A 46 -7.62 -2.90 -6.11
N LEU A 47 -7.24 -3.20 -4.86
CA LEU A 47 -5.92 -2.86 -4.32
C LEU A 47 -4.79 -3.58 -5.07
N GLU A 48 -5.03 -4.80 -5.59
CA GLU A 48 -4.01 -5.58 -6.31
C GLU A 48 -3.47 -4.86 -7.54
N ASN A 49 -4.25 -3.97 -8.15
CA ASN A 49 -3.85 -3.20 -9.32
C ASN A 49 -2.79 -2.12 -9.00
N TYR A 50 -2.54 -1.83 -7.72
CA TYR A 50 -1.63 -0.77 -7.26
C TYR A 50 -0.37 -1.34 -6.58
N ILE A 51 -0.23 -2.66 -6.48
CA ILE A 51 0.94 -3.30 -5.88
C ILE A 51 2.13 -3.19 -6.83
N LEU A 52 3.26 -2.70 -6.32
CA LEU A 52 4.51 -2.70 -7.05
C LEU A 52 5.14 -4.11 -7.00
N PRO A 53 5.77 -4.59 -8.09
CA PRO A 53 6.51 -5.87 -8.07
C PRO A 53 7.67 -5.89 -7.06
N VAL A 54 8.19 -4.71 -6.69
CA VAL A 54 9.24 -4.55 -5.69
C VAL A 54 8.62 -4.65 -4.31
N VAL A 55 9.02 -5.66 -3.55
CA VAL A 55 8.60 -5.88 -2.16
C VAL A 55 9.77 -5.57 -1.23
N LEU A 56 9.52 -4.77 -0.19
CA LEU A 56 10.54 -4.44 0.79
C LEU A 56 10.63 -5.54 1.84
N THR A 57 11.77 -6.24 1.90
CA THR A 57 11.99 -7.36 2.81
C THR A 57 13.47 -7.54 3.14
N ASP A 58 13.72 -7.93 4.38
CA ASP A 58 15.04 -8.31 4.90
C ASP A 58 15.42 -9.76 4.55
N SER A 59 14.46 -10.56 4.08
CA SER A 59 14.64 -11.97 3.75
C SER A 59 15.41 -12.23 2.46
N THR A 60 15.59 -11.21 1.60
CA THR A 60 16.30 -11.30 0.33
C THR A 60 17.35 -10.21 0.15
N GLU A 61 18.25 -10.40 -0.80
CA GLU A 61 19.28 -9.41 -1.14
C GLU A 61 18.74 -8.25 -2.00
N ASP A 62 17.61 -8.46 -2.68
CA ASP A 62 16.97 -7.52 -3.60
C ASP A 62 15.72 -6.83 -3.02
N GLY A 63 15.33 -7.14 -1.78
CA GLY A 63 14.17 -6.58 -1.08
C GLY A 63 14.35 -5.13 -0.58
N GLY A 64 15.22 -4.34 -1.20
CA GLY A 64 15.55 -2.97 -0.80
C GLY A 64 15.00 -1.91 -1.75
N LEU A 65 14.86 -0.68 -1.26
CA LEU A 65 14.49 0.48 -2.08
C LEU A 65 15.68 1.43 -2.19
N PHE A 66 16.05 1.82 -3.41
CA PHE A 66 17.19 2.72 -3.68
C PHE A 66 18.52 2.26 -3.06
N GLY A 67 18.74 0.95 -2.95
CA GLY A 67 19.94 0.38 -2.33
C GLY A 67 19.95 0.37 -0.80
N ILE A 68 18.86 0.83 -0.16
CA ILE A 68 18.64 0.74 1.29
C ILE A 68 17.92 -0.57 1.61
N ARG A 69 18.43 -1.30 2.61
CA ARG A 69 17.85 -2.55 3.14
C ARG A 69 17.38 -2.33 4.58
N PHE A 70 16.36 -3.07 4.99
CA PHE A 70 15.76 -3.04 6.33
C PHE A 70 16.02 -4.35 7.04
#